data_AF-A0A6I1NL47-F1
#
_entry.id   AF-A0A6I1NL47-F1
#
_cell.length_a   1.000
_cell.length_b   1.000
_cell.length_c   1.000
_cell.angle_alpha   90.00
_cell.angle_beta   90.00
_cell.angle_gamma   90.00
#
_symmetry.space_group_name_H-M   'P 1'
#
loop_
_entity.id
_entity.type
_entity.pdbx_description
1 polymer ?
#
loop_
_entity_poly.entity_id
_entity_poly.type
_entity_poly.pdbx_seq_one_letter_code
_entity_poly.pdbx_strand_id
1 'polypeptide(L)'
;MNNAALEILVRRLGEPENALMVPLGAPMGKDLDMQKGFWEYIRAYMNNGPWFDEHGNHSESDTFIREQLASNIRPSDFLAHERQLILEKKAALGRKTHLTPTDYISLIGDFYLHPTHLIQDFVYDTAKRRARNRWPEIVLERLRPDGPTTRLIDLERERGLDV
;
A
#
# COMPACT_ATOMS: atom_id res chain seq x y z
N MET A 1 17.84 11.84 -12.66
CA MET A 1 16.72 11.16 -11.98
C MET A 1 15.69 10.79 -13.04
N ASN A 2 15.61 9.51 -13.41
CA ASN A 2 14.54 9.01 -14.26
C ASN A 2 13.38 8.64 -13.33
N ASN A 3 12.43 9.55 -13.17
CA ASN A 3 11.20 9.25 -12.44
C ASN A 3 10.29 8.44 -13.36
N ALA A 4 9.89 7.24 -12.95
CA ALA A 4 8.83 6.50 -13.62
C ALA A 4 7.50 6.84 -12.92
N ALA A 5 6.45 7.16 -13.68
CA ALA A 5 5.11 7.19 -13.11
C ALA A 5 4.47 5.84 -13.43
N LEU A 6 4.08 5.08 -12.41
CA LEU A 6 3.30 3.87 -12.60
C LEU A 6 1.84 4.27 -12.78
N GLU A 7 1.27 3.94 -13.93
CA GLU A 7 -0.11 4.26 -14.28
C GLU A 7 -0.80 2.98 -14.74
N ILE A 8 -2.08 2.83 -14.38
CA ILE A 8 -2.91 1.73 -14.86
C ILE A 8 -4.05 2.29 -15.71
N LEU A 9 -4.37 1.56 -16.76
CA LEU A 9 -5.52 1.82 -17.61
C LEU A 9 -6.65 0.90 -17.20
N VAL A 10 -7.74 1.47 -16.69
CA VAL A 10 -8.96 0.75 -16.34
C VAL A 10 -9.95 0.93 -17.48
N ARG A 11 -10.41 -0.16 -18.11
CA ARG A 11 -11.38 -0.12 -19.21
C ARG A 11 -12.69 -0.80 -18.83
N ARG A 12 -13.79 -0.35 -19.40
CA ARG A 12 -15.09 -1.02 -19.24
C ARG A 12 -15.17 -2.18 -20.21
N LEU A 13 -15.74 -3.29 -19.73
CA LEU A 13 -15.95 -4.46 -20.57
C LEU A 13 -16.85 -4.13 -21.76
N GLY A 14 -16.37 -4.36 -22.99
CA GLY A 14 -17.15 -4.15 -24.22
C GLY A 14 -17.37 -2.69 -24.62
N GLU A 15 -16.83 -1.73 -23.87
CA GLU A 15 -16.85 -0.29 -24.18
C GLU A 15 -15.42 0.26 -24.00
N PRO A 16 -14.49 -0.05 -24.92
CA PRO A 16 -13.07 0.29 -24.76
C PRO A 16 -12.80 1.81 -24.75
N GLU A 17 -13.68 2.60 -25.37
CA GLU A 17 -13.69 4.07 -25.28
C GLU A 17 -13.97 4.60 -23.87
N ASN A 18 -14.59 3.79 -23.02
CA ASN A 18 -14.88 4.13 -21.62
C ASN A 18 -13.73 3.65 -20.73
N ALA A 19 -12.65 4.44 -20.72
CA ALA A 19 -11.41 4.13 -20.02
C ALA A 19 -10.97 5.24 -19.06
N LEU A 20 -10.31 4.84 -17.97
CA LEU A 20 -9.76 5.71 -16.95
C LEU A 20 -8.28 5.41 -16.77
N MET A 21 -7.42 6.42 -16.95
CA MET A 21 -6.02 6.35 -16.55
C MET A 21 -5.90 6.70 -15.07
N VAL A 22 -5.34 5.81 -14.26
CA VAL A 22 -5.15 6.01 -12.83
C VAL A 22 -3.66 6.02 -12.50
N PRO A 23 -3.12 7.15 -12.03
CA PRO A 23 -1.77 7.17 -11.49
C PRO A 23 -1.75 6.42 -10.15
N LEU A 24 -0.86 5.45 -10.01
CA LEU A 24 -0.75 4.63 -8.79
C LEU A 24 0.14 5.27 -7.70
N GLY A 25 0.52 6.53 -7.87
CA GLY A 25 1.18 7.33 -6.85
C GLY A 25 1.95 8.50 -7.43
N ALA A 26 2.51 9.32 -6.55
CA ALA A 26 3.42 10.38 -6.98
C ALA A 26 4.73 9.77 -7.53
N PRO A 27 5.23 10.24 -8.68
CA PRO A 27 6.48 9.77 -9.26
C PRO A 27 7.72 10.35 -8.56
N MET A 28 7.55 11.32 -7.65
CA MET A 28 8.66 11.96 -6.94
C MET A 28 9.29 11.01 -5.92
N GLY A 29 10.61 10.85 -6.00
CA GLY A 29 11.39 10.11 -5.02
C GLY A 29 11.33 8.58 -5.12
N LYS A 30 10.71 8.04 -6.19
CA LYS A 30 10.68 6.59 -6.45
C LYS A 30 11.54 6.26 -7.67
N ASP A 31 12.51 5.39 -7.49
CA ASP A 31 13.26 4.81 -8.60
C ASP A 31 12.48 3.64 -9.26
N LEU A 32 13.02 3.12 -10.36
CA LEU A 32 12.41 2.02 -11.11
C LEU A 32 12.40 0.72 -10.28
N ASP A 33 13.46 0.47 -9.49
CA ASP A 33 13.60 -0.75 -8.71
C ASP A 33 12.58 -0.84 -7.57
N MET A 34 12.32 0.29 -6.89
CA MET A 34 11.23 0.45 -5.92
C MET A 34 9.86 0.21 -6.57
N GLN A 35 9.67 0.66 -7.81
CA GLN A 35 8.41 0.48 -8.53
C GLN A 35 8.22 -0.94 -9.05
N LYS A 36 9.31 -1.65 -9.37
CA LYS A 36 9.27 -3.05 -9.81
C LYS A 36 8.60 -3.94 -8.76
N GLY A 37 8.93 -3.78 -7.48
CA GLY A 37 8.29 -4.55 -6.40
C GLY A 37 6.78 -4.31 -6.33
N PHE A 38 6.35 -3.05 -6.47
CA PHE A 38 4.93 -2.71 -6.48
C PHE A 38 4.20 -3.20 -7.75
N TRP A 39 4.88 -3.17 -8.91
CA TRP A 39 4.35 -3.74 -10.15
C TRP A 39 4.15 -5.26 -10.03
N GLU A 40 5.14 -5.99 -9.51
CA GLU A 40 5.02 -7.44 -9.29
C GLU A 40 3.90 -7.77 -8.30
N TYR A 41 3.72 -6.95 -7.25
CA TYR A 41 2.57 -7.09 -6.34
C TYR A 41 1.24 -6.98 -7.08
N ILE A 42 1.05 -5.94 -7.90
CA ILE A 42 -0.18 -5.76 -8.68
C ILE A 42 -0.36 -6.91 -9.68
N ARG A 43 0.70 -7.30 -10.39
CA ARG A 43 0.67 -8.41 -11.34
C ARG A 43 0.25 -9.71 -10.67
N ALA A 44 0.84 -10.05 -9.52
CA ALA A 44 0.50 -11.23 -8.73
C ALA A 44 -0.97 -11.16 -8.27
N TYR A 45 -1.40 -10.03 -7.74
CA TYR A 45 -2.79 -9.82 -7.31
C TYR A 45 -3.79 -10.01 -8.47
N MET A 46 -3.52 -9.43 -9.63
CA MET A 46 -4.40 -9.50 -10.79
C MET A 46 -4.45 -10.90 -11.42
N ASN A 47 -3.32 -11.61 -11.45
CA ASN A 47 -3.23 -12.92 -12.09
C ASN A 47 -3.67 -14.06 -11.16
N ASN A 48 -3.25 -14.01 -9.90
CA ASN A 48 -3.34 -15.12 -8.95
C ASN A 48 -4.36 -14.86 -7.83
N GLY A 49 -4.98 -13.68 -7.81
CA GLY A 49 -5.97 -13.30 -6.81
C GLY A 49 -5.36 -12.67 -5.55
N PRO A 50 -6.16 -12.45 -4.50
CA PRO A 50 -5.78 -11.66 -3.35
C PRO A 50 -4.74 -12.33 -2.44
N TRP A 51 -4.49 -13.62 -2.62
CA TRP A 51 -3.63 -14.42 -1.76
C TRP A 51 -2.52 -15.05 -2.61
N PHE A 52 -1.29 -14.62 -2.34
CA PHE A 52 -0.10 -15.12 -3.00
C PHE A 52 1.09 -15.18 -2.04
N ASP A 53 2.09 -15.98 -2.38
CA ASP A 53 3.33 -16.14 -1.62
C ASP A 53 4.38 -15.05 -1.96
N GLU A 54 5.54 -15.12 -1.32
CA GLU A 54 6.67 -14.21 -1.55
C GLU A 54 7.24 -14.23 -2.98
N HIS A 55 6.91 -15.26 -3.76
CA HIS A 55 7.29 -15.41 -5.16
C HIS A 55 6.16 -14.98 -6.11
N GLY A 56 5.01 -14.57 -5.56
CA GLY A 56 3.84 -14.16 -6.31
C GLY A 56 3.01 -15.31 -6.84
N ASN A 57 3.21 -16.56 -6.41
CA ASN A 57 2.34 -17.68 -6.78
C ASN A 57 1.07 -17.68 -5.93
N HIS A 58 -0.03 -18.23 -6.47
CA HIS A 58 -1.28 -18.36 -5.72
C HIS A 58 -1.08 -19.13 -4.41
N SER A 59 -1.70 -18.63 -3.33
CA SER A 59 -1.71 -19.25 -2.02
C SER A 59 -3.15 -19.34 -1.51
N GLU A 60 -3.51 -20.41 -0.80
CA GLU A 60 -4.80 -20.48 -0.09
C GLU A 60 -4.79 -19.71 1.24
N SER A 61 -3.61 -19.32 1.72
CA SER A 61 -3.41 -18.63 2.99
C SER A 61 -3.12 -17.15 2.78
N ASP A 62 -3.72 -16.30 3.62
CA ASP A 62 -3.51 -14.85 3.63
C ASP A 62 -2.36 -14.40 4.54
N THR A 63 -1.57 -15.33 5.09
CA THR A 63 -0.47 -15.07 6.05
C THR A 63 0.52 -14.07 5.51
N PHE A 64 1.09 -14.31 4.32
CA PHE A 64 2.06 -13.43 3.70
C PHE A 64 1.52 -12.00 3.51
N ILE A 65 0.29 -11.88 3.02
CA ILE A 65 -0.37 -10.58 2.81
C ILE A 65 -0.64 -9.88 4.14
N ARG A 66 -1.05 -10.61 5.18
CA ARG A 66 -1.24 -10.05 6.53
C ARG A 66 0.07 -9.56 7.14
N GLU A 67 1.15 -10.31 6.99
CA GLU A 67 2.48 -9.90 7.44
C GLU A 67 2.92 -8.62 6.75
N GLN A 68 2.73 -8.54 5.42
CA GLN A 68 3.04 -7.33 4.67
C GLN A 68 2.15 -6.14 5.08
N LEU A 69 0.86 -6.34 5.34
CA LEU A 69 -0.04 -5.29 5.80
C LEU A 69 0.23 -4.87 7.26
N ALA A 70 0.70 -5.78 8.11
CA ALA A 70 1.10 -5.48 9.49
C ALA A 70 2.31 -4.55 9.55
N SER A 71 3.13 -4.49 8.49
CA SER A 71 4.25 -3.55 8.36
C SER A 71 3.83 -2.09 8.09
N ASN A 72 2.53 -1.80 8.01
CA ASN A 72 2.02 -0.45 7.80
C ASN A 72 2.19 0.44 9.05
N ILE A 73 3.39 1.00 9.20
CA ILE A 73 3.73 1.95 10.24
C ILE A 73 3.09 3.30 9.92
N ARG A 74 2.26 3.83 10.82
CA ARG A 74 1.75 5.21 10.69
C ARG A 74 2.78 6.20 11.22
N PRO A 75 2.84 7.42 10.66
CA PRO A 75 3.57 8.52 11.26
C PRO A 75 3.39 8.66 12.78
N SER A 76 2.18 8.50 13.33
CA SER A 76 1.98 8.58 14.78
C SER A 76 2.71 7.49 15.58
N ASP A 77 2.98 6.35 14.95
CA ASP A 77 3.54 5.18 15.61
C ASP A 77 5.07 5.31 15.85
N PHE A 78 5.74 6.27 15.19
CA PHE A 78 7.19 6.50 15.33
C PHE A 78 7.63 6.73 16.79
N LEU A 79 6.90 7.57 17.53
CA LEU A 79 7.24 7.86 18.93
C LEU A 79 7.18 6.60 19.82
N ALA A 80 6.18 5.74 19.60
CA ALA A 80 6.06 4.48 20.33
C ALA A 80 7.17 3.50 19.91
N HIS A 81 7.49 3.46 18.61
CA HIS A 81 8.55 2.64 18.05
C HIS A 81 9.94 3.01 18.61
N GLU A 82 10.31 4.29 18.62
CA GLU A 82 11.57 4.78 19.21
C GLU A 82 11.68 4.43 20.70
N ARG A 83 10.58 4.57 21.46
CA ARG A 83 10.55 4.16 22.86
C ARG A 83 10.81 2.66 23.03
N GLN A 84 10.22 1.84 22.17
CA GLN A 84 10.42 0.40 22.20
C GLN A 84 11.87 0.03 21.87
N LEU A 85 12.45 0.62 20.82
CA LEU A 85 13.87 0.41 20.47
C LEU A 85 14.80 0.77 21.61
N ILE A 86 14.54 1.87 22.32
CA ILE A 86 15.31 2.28 23.50
C ILE A 86 15.19 1.23 24.62
N LEU A 87 14.00 0.68 24.87
CA LEU A 87 13.79 -0.37 25.89
C LEU A 87 14.53 -1.66 25.52
N GLU A 88 14.48 -2.07 24.27
CA GLU A 88 15.18 -3.25 23.76
C GLU A 88 16.71 -3.09 23.88
N LYS A 89 17.25 -1.93 23.49
CA LYS A 89 18.67 -1.60 23.68
C LYS A 89 19.08 -1.65 25.16
N LYS A 90 18.23 -1.12 26.06
CA LYS A 90 18.47 -1.18 27.52
C LYS A 90 18.49 -2.62 28.03
N ALA A 91 17.56 -3.46 27.58
CA ALA A 91 17.50 -4.87 27.95
C ALA A 91 18.73 -5.63 27.44
N ALA A 92 19.13 -5.43 26.18
CA ALA A 92 20.28 -6.10 25.57
C ALA A 92 21.63 -5.70 26.23
N LEU A 93 21.77 -4.45 26.67
CA LEU A 93 23.00 -3.97 27.31
C LEU A 93 23.09 -4.30 28.81
N GLY A 94 22.01 -4.79 29.44
CA GLY A 94 21.96 -5.08 30.88
C GLY A 94 22.21 -3.87 31.78
N ARG A 95 22.18 -2.64 31.24
CA ARG A 95 22.48 -1.39 31.95
C ARG A 95 21.21 -0.60 32.19
N LYS A 96 21.08 -0.01 33.38
CA LYS A 96 19.92 0.79 33.78
C LYS A 96 19.76 2.11 33.00
N THR A 97 20.82 2.65 32.40
CA THR A 97 20.79 4.02 31.84
C THR A 97 21.88 4.27 30.80
N HIS A 98 21.74 3.76 29.58
CA HIS A 98 22.47 4.31 28.44
C HIS A 98 21.47 4.75 27.38
N LEU A 99 21.20 6.06 27.35
CA LEU A 99 20.60 6.74 26.21
C LEU A 99 21.78 7.35 25.44
N THR A 100 21.94 6.95 24.19
CA THR A 100 22.90 7.61 23.31
C THR A 100 22.39 9.03 23.02
N PRO A 101 23.25 10.04 22.80
CA PRO A 101 22.79 11.36 22.38
C PRO A 101 21.84 11.32 21.17
N THR A 102 22.06 10.38 20.24
CA THR A 102 21.16 10.13 19.10
C THR A 102 19.78 9.66 19.52
N ASP A 103 19.68 8.71 20.46
CA ASP A 103 18.39 8.20 20.97
C ASP A 103 17.59 9.33 21.65
N TYR A 104 18.29 10.24 22.34
CA TYR A 104 17.68 11.40 22.99
C TYR A 104 17.13 12.41 21.97
N ILE A 105 17.92 12.71 20.93
CA ILE A 105 17.52 13.63 19.86
C ILE A 105 16.32 13.07 19.09
N SER A 106 16.35 11.79 18.70
CA SER A 106 15.22 11.14 18.01
C SER A 106 13.95 11.18 18.86
N LEU A 107 14.04 10.82 20.14
CA LEU A 107 12.87 10.81 21.03
C LEU A 107 12.25 12.21 21.21
N ILE A 108 13.06 13.26 21.30
CA ILE A 108 12.57 14.64 21.40
C ILE A 108 11.96 15.09 20.06
N GLY A 109 12.63 14.79 18.96
CA GLY A 109 12.14 15.11 17.61
C GLY A 109 10.77 14.49 17.37
N ASP A 110 10.63 13.20 17.63
CA ASP A 110 9.37 12.48 17.47
C ASP A 110 8.31 12.98 18.44
N PHE A 111 8.67 13.32 19.68
CA PHE A 111 7.71 13.91 20.62
C PHE A 111 7.20 15.27 20.14
N TYR A 112 8.08 16.12 19.61
CA TYR A 112 7.72 17.43 19.06
C TYR A 112 6.86 17.31 17.79
N LEU A 113 7.17 16.34 16.93
CA LEU A 113 6.45 16.10 15.67
C LEU A 113 5.17 15.26 15.84
N HIS A 114 4.99 14.58 16.97
CA HIS A 114 3.85 13.70 17.23
C HIS A 114 2.47 14.37 16.97
N PRO A 115 2.21 15.64 17.39
CA PRO A 115 0.94 16.29 17.06
C PRO A 115 0.72 16.44 15.55
N THR A 116 1.78 16.78 14.81
CA THR A 116 1.74 16.89 13.34
C THR A 116 1.48 15.53 12.71
N HIS A 117 2.12 14.47 13.20
CA HIS A 117 1.89 13.10 12.72
C HIS A 117 0.44 12.64 12.97
N LEU A 118 -0.14 12.94 14.13
CA LEU A 118 -1.56 12.65 14.40
C LEU A 118 -2.50 13.37 13.41
N ILE A 119 -2.22 14.65 13.10
CA ILE A 119 -2.99 15.40 12.11
C ILE A 119 -2.83 14.77 10.72
N GLN A 120 -1.61 14.39 10.36
CA GLN A 120 -1.32 13.72 9.09
C GLN A 120 -2.09 12.41 8.95
N ASP A 121 -2.12 11.58 9.99
CA ASP A 121 -2.88 10.33 10.01
C ASP A 121 -4.38 10.58 9.85
N PHE A 122 -4.93 11.57 10.55
CA PHE A 122 -6.32 11.97 10.38
C PHE A 122 -6.64 12.43 8.95
N VAL A 123 -5.76 13.22 8.33
CA VAL A 123 -5.90 13.67 6.95
C VAL A 123 -5.85 12.49 5.99
N TYR A 124 -4.92 11.56 6.17
CA TYR A 124 -4.82 10.36 5.35
C TYR A 124 -6.04 9.46 5.48
N ASP A 125 -6.55 9.23 6.69
CA ASP A 125 -7.78 8.45 6.89
C ASP A 125 -8.99 9.12 6.24
N THR A 126 -9.10 10.44 6.34
CA THR A 126 -10.15 11.21 5.69
C THR A 126 -10.03 11.14 4.16
N ALA A 127 -8.82 11.26 3.62
CA ALA A 127 -8.56 11.14 2.18
C ALA A 127 -8.90 9.74 1.67
N LYS A 128 -8.49 8.67 2.37
CA LYS A 128 -8.83 7.27 2.04
C LYS A 128 -10.35 7.05 2.01
N ARG A 129 -11.08 7.55 3.01
CA ARG A 129 -12.56 7.48 3.06
C ARG A 129 -13.20 8.23 1.89
N ARG A 130 -12.74 9.45 1.61
CA ARG A 130 -13.26 10.27 0.51
C ARG A 130 -13.00 9.65 -0.86
N ALA A 131 -11.82 9.04 -1.05
CA ALA A 131 -11.47 8.35 -2.29
C ALA A 131 -12.41 7.17 -2.56
N ARG A 132 -12.71 6.34 -1.53
CA ARG A 132 -13.68 5.24 -1.66
C ARG A 132 -15.05 5.69 -2.20
N ASN A 133 -15.51 6.86 -1.78
CA ASN A 133 -16.82 7.40 -2.14
C ASN A 133 -16.83 8.18 -3.47
N ARG A 134 -15.68 8.33 -4.13
CA ARG A 134 -15.51 9.13 -5.36
C ARG A 134 -15.02 8.32 -6.56
N TRP A 135 -14.88 7.01 -6.40
CA TRP A 135 -14.55 6.16 -7.52
C TRP A 135 -15.64 6.26 -8.60
N PRO A 136 -15.29 6.28 -9.89
CA PRO A 136 -16.28 6.30 -10.95
C PRO A 136 -17.10 5.00 -10.95
N GLU A 137 -18.30 5.06 -11.50
CA GLU A 137 -19.28 3.97 -11.48
C GLU A 137 -18.71 2.63 -11.97
N ILE A 138 -17.89 2.67 -13.04
CA ILE A 138 -17.16 1.52 -13.59
C ILE A 138 -16.35 0.73 -12.54
N VAL A 139 -15.78 1.41 -11.54
CA VAL A 139 -15.04 0.77 -10.44
C VAL A 139 -15.99 0.33 -9.34
N LEU A 140 -16.96 1.18 -9.01
CA LEU A 140 -17.93 0.91 -7.94
C LEU A 140 -18.81 -0.31 -8.22
N GLU A 141 -19.22 -0.54 -9.48
CA GLU A 141 -20.03 -1.70 -9.89
C GLU A 141 -19.38 -3.04 -9.49
N ARG A 142 -18.06 -3.17 -9.65
CA ARG A 142 -17.34 -4.40 -9.31
C ARG A 142 -17.02 -4.53 -7.82
N LEU A 143 -16.97 -3.41 -7.10
CA LEU A 143 -16.71 -3.41 -5.65
C LEU A 143 -17.97 -3.71 -4.83
N ARG A 144 -19.15 -3.87 -5.46
CA ARG A 144 -20.37 -4.27 -4.76
C ARG A 144 -20.24 -5.72 -4.25
N PRO A 145 -20.87 -6.07 -3.12
CA PRO A 145 -20.86 -7.45 -2.61
C PRO A 145 -21.43 -8.49 -3.60
N ASP A 146 -22.37 -8.06 -4.46
CA ASP A 146 -22.99 -8.81 -5.55
C ASP A 146 -22.37 -8.50 -6.93
N GLY A 147 -21.23 -7.80 -6.94
CA GLY A 147 -20.53 -7.42 -8.15
C GLY A 147 -19.91 -8.62 -8.89
N PRO A 148 -19.62 -8.47 -10.20
CA PRO A 148 -19.01 -9.52 -11.00
C PRO A 148 -17.60 -9.85 -10.51
N THR A 149 -17.38 -11.11 -10.11
CA THR A 149 -16.08 -11.66 -9.69
C THR A 149 -15.22 -12.18 -10.84
N THR A 150 -15.81 -12.31 -12.02
CA THR A 150 -15.11 -12.74 -13.24
C THR A 150 -14.08 -11.69 -13.65
N ARG A 151 -12.87 -12.15 -14.01
CA ARG A 151 -11.84 -11.25 -14.53
C ARG A 151 -12.28 -10.73 -15.90
N LEU A 152 -12.01 -9.45 -16.16
CA LEU A 152 -12.36 -8.80 -17.43
C LEU A 152 -11.78 -9.55 -18.63
N ILE A 153 -10.51 -9.98 -18.52
CA ILE A 153 -9.80 -10.72 -19.56
C ILE A 153 -10.45 -12.07 -19.89
N ASP A 154 -11.06 -12.74 -18.91
CA ASP A 154 -11.72 -14.02 -19.14
C ASP A 154 -13.00 -13.79 -19.98
N LEU A 155 -13.76 -12.73 -19.66
CA LEU A 155 -14.96 -12.34 -20.41
C LEU A 155 -14.63 -11.82 -21.82
N GLU A 156 -13.51 -11.11 -22.00
CA GLU A 156 -13.05 -10.66 -23.32
C GLU A 156 -12.64 -11.84 -24.21
N ARG A 157 -11.91 -12.81 -23.64
CA ARG A 157 -11.55 -14.07 -24.32
C ARG A 157 -12.78 -14.90 -24.70
N GLU A 158 -13.75 -15.05 -23.78
CA GLU A 158 -15.01 -15.74 -24.06
C GLU A 158 -15.80 -15.08 -25.20
N ARG A 159 -15.69 -13.75 -25.35
CA ARG A 159 -16.33 -12.98 -26.42
C ARG A 159 -15.53 -12.91 -27.72
N GLY A 160 -14.35 -13.51 -27.76
CA GLY A 160 -13.46 -13.47 -28.94
C GLY A 160 -12.92 -12.07 -29.25
N LEU A 161 -12.87 -11.18 -28.25
CA LEU A 161 -12.22 -9.87 -28.38
C LEU A 161 -10.71 -10.08 -28.22
N ASP A 162 -9.91 -9.43 -29.07
CA ASP A 162 -8.44 -9.50 -29.00
C ASP A 162 -7.99 -8.71 -27.76
N VAL A 163 -7.24 -9.37 -26.86
CA VAL A 163 -6.76 -8.81 -25.58
C VAL A 163 -5.26 -8.60 -25.62
#